data_AF-A0A6P8B5D9-F1
#
_entry.id   AF-A0A6P8B5D9-F1
#
_cell.length_a   1.000
_cell.length_b   1.000
_cell.length_c   1.000
_cell.angle_alpha   90.00
_cell.angle_beta   90.00
_cell.angle_gamma   90.00
#
_symmetry.space_group_name_H-M   'P 1'
#
loop_
_entity.id
_entity.type
_entity.pdbx_description
1 polymer ?
#
loop_
_entity_poly.entity_id
_entity_poly.type
_entity_poly.pdbx_seq_one_letter_code
_entity_poly.pdbx_strand_id
1 'polypeptide(L)'
;MLASILIAAAISVAAAPQLAIRDQVDVTAACTSFQVYAGCQLIAACSSTGKKGDGGQIKDTTLPLSRCLAVNSTSLGFEWREKSVPLEASGSCVPCESSCKVNSDSGELACSCFDQARPEMGTRQATIGLNGHVFSKDGVLGCLDVTGSPYSAP
;
A
#
# COMPACT_ATOMS: atom_id res chain seq x y z
N MET A 1 43.16 -9.87 -42.20
CA MET A 1 41.84 -10.26 -41.65
C MET A 1 41.82 -9.77 -40.20
N LEU A 2 41.17 -8.65 -39.92
CA LEU A 2 41.09 -8.04 -38.58
C LEU A 2 39.79 -8.52 -37.92
N ALA A 3 39.92 -9.35 -36.89
CA ALA A 3 38.79 -9.87 -36.12
C ALA A 3 38.24 -8.76 -35.23
N SER A 4 36.96 -8.41 -35.44
CA SER A 4 36.23 -7.46 -34.60
C SER A 4 35.79 -8.17 -33.32
N ILE A 5 36.24 -7.67 -32.18
CA ILE A 5 35.82 -8.15 -30.85
C ILE A 5 34.54 -7.37 -30.50
N LEU A 6 33.40 -8.06 -30.54
CA LEU A 6 32.13 -7.55 -30.01
C LEU A 6 32.21 -7.59 -28.48
N ILE A 7 32.30 -6.42 -27.85
CA ILE A 7 32.13 -6.26 -26.41
C ILE A 7 30.63 -6.25 -26.15
N ALA A 8 30.09 -7.36 -25.66
CA ALA A 8 28.73 -7.42 -25.15
C ALA A 8 28.67 -6.58 -23.86
N ALA A 9 27.93 -5.48 -23.90
CA ALA A 9 27.62 -4.71 -22.70
C ALA A 9 26.67 -5.56 -21.83
N ALA A 10 27.21 -6.11 -20.74
CA ALA A 10 26.40 -6.72 -19.70
C ALA A 10 25.57 -5.60 -19.04
N ILE A 11 24.29 -5.55 -19.37
CA ILE A 11 23.33 -4.70 -18.68
C ILE A 11 23.14 -5.35 -17.30
N SER A 12 23.89 -4.88 -16.31
CA SER A 12 23.64 -5.19 -14.91
C SER A 12 22.23 -4.71 -14.58
N VAL A 13 21.27 -5.64 -14.51
CA VAL A 13 19.97 -5.38 -13.90
C VAL A 13 20.28 -5.07 -12.44
N ALA A 14 20.23 -3.79 -12.08
CA ALA A 14 20.34 -3.38 -10.68
C ALA A 14 19.26 -4.13 -9.92
N ALA A 15 19.67 -5.08 -9.07
CA ALA A 15 18.78 -5.71 -8.12
C ALA A 15 18.12 -4.59 -7.33
N ALA A 16 16.79 -4.57 -7.32
CA ALA A 16 15.99 -3.68 -6.48
C ALA A 16 16.57 -3.69 -5.05
N PRO A 17 16.58 -2.55 -4.34
CA PRO A 17 17.23 -2.43 -3.04
C PRO A 17 16.55 -3.35 -2.01
N GLN A 18 17.01 -4.59 -1.89
CA GLN A 18 16.48 -5.61 -0.97
C GLN A 18 16.92 -5.42 0.49
N LEU A 19 17.55 -4.28 0.84
CA LEU A 19 18.26 -4.15 2.11
C LEU A 19 17.43 -3.60 3.30
N ALA A 20 16.19 -3.16 3.11
CA ALA A 20 15.37 -2.58 4.19
C ALA A 20 14.13 -3.40 4.60
N ILE A 21 13.86 -4.53 3.94
CA ILE A 21 12.59 -5.30 4.01
C ILE A 21 12.79 -6.65 4.74
N ARG A 22 13.66 -6.73 5.76
CA ARG A 22 13.90 -8.01 6.47
C ARG A 22 12.97 -8.26 7.65
N ASP A 23 12.34 -7.22 8.19
CA ASP A 23 11.45 -7.31 9.36
C ASP A 23 9.99 -6.90 9.04
N GLN A 24 9.65 -6.79 7.76
CA GLN A 24 8.33 -6.35 7.32
C GLN A 24 7.52 -7.58 6.95
N VAL A 25 6.42 -7.78 7.66
CA VAL A 25 5.52 -8.91 7.40
C VAL A 25 4.28 -8.38 6.67
N ASP A 26 3.80 -9.15 5.70
CA ASP A 26 2.55 -8.87 5.02
C ASP A 26 1.43 -8.63 6.03
N VAL A 27 0.63 -7.60 5.77
CA VAL A 27 -0.41 -7.17 6.70
C VAL A 27 -1.40 -8.31 7.03
N THR A 28 -1.71 -9.16 6.05
CA THR A 28 -2.59 -10.31 6.23
C THR A 28 -1.97 -11.45 7.04
N ALA A 29 -0.66 -11.50 7.20
CA ALA A 29 -0.01 -12.51 8.04
C ALA A 29 0.06 -12.06 9.52
N ALA A 30 0.04 -10.75 9.77
CA ALA A 30 0.21 -10.17 11.10
C ALA A 30 -1.07 -9.59 11.73
N CYS A 31 -2.06 -9.19 10.94
CA CYS A 31 -3.17 -8.32 11.40
C CYS A 31 -4.57 -8.86 11.11
N THR A 32 -5.51 -8.60 12.01
CA THR A 32 -6.93 -9.00 11.96
C THR A 32 -7.85 -7.80 12.12
N SER A 33 -9.16 -8.03 12.07
CA SER A 33 -10.20 -7.02 12.38
C SER A 33 -10.08 -5.75 11.53
N PHE A 34 -9.79 -5.91 10.24
CA PHE A 34 -9.63 -4.79 9.31
C PHE A 34 -10.91 -3.96 9.19
N GLN A 35 -10.77 -2.65 9.36
CA GLN A 35 -11.83 -1.67 9.13
C GLN A 35 -11.24 -0.52 8.31
N VAL A 36 -12.07 0.10 7.48
CA VAL A 36 -11.68 1.29 6.73
C VAL A 36 -12.64 2.41 7.10
N TYR A 37 -12.12 3.43 7.79
CA TYR A 37 -12.91 4.58 8.20
C TYR A 37 -12.81 5.70 7.16
N ALA A 38 -13.96 6.22 6.74
CA ALA A 38 -14.12 7.31 5.78
C ALA A 38 -13.32 7.13 4.46
N GLY A 39 -13.06 5.89 4.06
CA GLY A 39 -12.23 5.58 2.87
C GLY A 39 -10.74 5.92 3.00
N CYS A 40 -10.28 6.37 4.17
CA CYS A 40 -8.96 7.01 4.31
C CYS A 40 -8.10 6.47 5.43
N GLN A 41 -8.65 5.70 6.35
CA GLN A 41 -7.91 5.17 7.49
C GLN A 41 -8.11 3.67 7.56
N LEU A 42 -7.04 2.92 7.36
CA LEU A 42 -7.02 1.48 7.62
C LEU A 42 -6.76 1.28 9.10
N ILE A 43 -7.69 0.63 9.78
CA ILE A 43 -7.60 0.25 11.19
C ILE A 43 -7.48 -1.28 11.22
N ALA A 44 -6.54 -1.80 11.99
CA ALA A 44 -6.37 -3.23 12.19
C ALA A 44 -5.79 -3.54 13.57
N ALA A 45 -5.99 -4.78 14.00
CA ALA A 45 -5.39 -5.34 15.21
C ALA A 45 -4.21 -6.24 14.83
N CYS A 46 -2.98 -5.82 15.10
CA CYS A 46 -1.76 -6.47 14.62
C CYS A 46 -0.96 -7.10 15.77
N SER A 47 -0.41 -8.30 15.54
CA SER A 47 0.48 -8.95 16.50
C SER A 47 1.85 -8.29 16.52
N SER A 48 2.40 -8.06 17.72
CA SER A 48 3.73 -7.49 17.94
C SER A 48 4.86 -8.37 17.41
N THR A 49 4.62 -9.66 17.21
CA THR A 49 5.58 -10.64 16.70
C THR A 49 5.51 -10.81 15.18
N GLY A 50 4.56 -10.13 14.52
CA GLY A 50 4.35 -10.24 13.08
C GLY A 50 3.56 -11.48 12.64
N LYS A 51 3.03 -12.29 13.55
CA LYS A 51 2.25 -13.48 13.20
C LYS A 51 0.91 -13.54 13.93
N LYS A 52 -0.18 -13.77 13.19
CA LYS A 52 -1.51 -14.03 13.76
C LYS A 52 -1.51 -15.28 14.66
N GLY A 53 -2.13 -15.16 15.84
CA GLY A 53 -2.46 -16.30 16.69
C GLY A 53 -1.26 -16.99 17.38
N ASP A 54 -0.11 -16.34 17.42
CA ASP A 54 1.09 -16.88 18.05
C ASP A 54 1.24 -16.52 19.55
N GLY A 55 0.24 -15.84 20.11
CA GLY A 55 0.23 -15.40 21.51
C GLY A 55 0.98 -14.09 21.77
N GLY A 56 1.49 -13.41 20.72
CA GLY A 56 2.06 -12.07 20.83
C GLY A 56 1.05 -11.03 21.31
N GLN A 57 1.56 -9.88 21.80
CA GLN A 57 0.71 -8.77 22.19
C GLN A 57 0.00 -8.22 20.93
N ILE A 58 -1.32 -8.11 20.98
CA ILE A 58 -2.10 -7.47 19.93
C ILE A 58 -2.14 -5.96 20.19
N LYS A 59 -1.88 -5.16 19.15
CA LYS A 59 -1.98 -3.71 19.16
C LYS A 59 -2.98 -3.26 18.11
N ASP A 60 -3.92 -2.41 18.51
CA ASP A 60 -4.75 -1.68 17.57
C ASP A 60 -3.92 -0.56 16.95
N THR A 61 -3.90 -0.51 15.63
CA THR A 61 -3.06 0.40 14.86
C THR A 61 -3.84 0.99 13.69
N THR A 62 -3.54 2.24 13.36
CA THR A 62 -4.19 2.99 12.29
C THR A 62 -3.16 3.45 11.29
N LEU A 63 -3.47 3.28 10.00
CA LEU A 63 -2.67 3.76 8.88
C LEU A 63 -3.53 4.67 8.00
N PRO A 64 -3.22 5.97 7.89
CA PRO A 64 -3.88 6.83 6.92
C PRO A 64 -3.48 6.38 5.51
N LEU A 65 -4.44 5.82 4.76
CA LEU A 65 -4.23 5.26 3.43
C LEU A 65 -3.79 6.30 2.40
N SER A 66 -4.15 7.57 2.59
CA SER A 66 -3.65 8.68 1.75
C SER A 66 -2.13 8.82 1.76
N ARG A 67 -1.44 8.26 2.77
CA ARG A 67 0.02 8.22 2.79
C ARG A 67 0.59 7.24 1.77
N CYS A 68 -0.16 6.21 1.43
CA CYS A 68 0.28 5.05 0.65
C CYS A 68 -0.38 5.00 -0.73
N LEU A 69 -1.61 5.48 -0.84
CA LEU A 69 -2.46 5.41 -2.02
C LEU A 69 -2.75 6.79 -2.60
N ALA A 70 -2.71 6.86 -3.92
CA ALA A 70 -3.28 7.92 -4.73
C ALA A 70 -4.52 7.38 -5.44
N VAL A 71 -5.39 8.29 -5.86
CA VAL A 71 -6.53 7.97 -6.73
C VAL A 71 -6.30 8.63 -8.06
N ASN A 72 -6.33 7.83 -9.11
CA ASN A 72 -6.28 8.31 -10.48
C ASN A 72 -7.58 9.08 -10.77
N SER A 73 -7.48 10.38 -11.00
CA SER A 73 -8.65 11.20 -11.26
C SER A 73 -9.39 10.77 -12.54
N THR A 74 -8.73 10.21 -13.53
CA THR A 74 -9.36 9.81 -14.79
C THR A 74 -10.14 8.49 -14.68
N SER A 75 -9.65 7.53 -13.90
CA SER A 75 -10.28 6.20 -13.76
C SER A 75 -11.02 5.98 -12.44
N LEU A 76 -10.82 6.87 -11.46
CA LEU A 76 -11.18 6.69 -10.05
C LEU A 76 -10.60 5.40 -9.43
N GLY A 77 -9.52 4.88 -10.01
CA GLY A 77 -8.81 3.69 -9.53
C GLY A 77 -7.71 4.02 -8.51
N PHE A 78 -7.32 3.01 -7.73
CA PHE A 78 -6.21 3.11 -6.78
C PHE A 78 -4.86 2.92 -7.44
N GLU A 79 -3.89 3.72 -7.00
CA GLU A 79 -2.49 3.62 -7.40
C GLU A 79 -1.60 3.75 -6.15
N TRP A 80 -0.52 2.97 -6.09
CA TRP A 80 0.48 3.14 -5.05
C TRP A 80 1.25 4.43 -5.29
N ARG A 81 1.51 5.17 -4.21
CA ARG A 81 2.26 6.41 -4.30
C ARG A 81 3.75 6.13 -4.49
N GLU A 82 4.41 7.08 -5.12
CA GLU A 82 5.86 7.20 -5.06
C GLU A 82 6.21 8.12 -3.88
N LYS A 83 7.32 7.84 -3.19
CA LYS A 83 7.79 8.69 -2.07
C LYS A 83 8.20 10.10 -2.51
N SER A 84 8.55 10.27 -3.78
CA SER A 84 8.90 11.53 -4.43
C SER A 84 7.70 12.49 -4.56
N VAL A 85 6.46 11.98 -4.53
CA VAL A 85 5.24 12.80 -4.68
C VAL A 85 4.86 13.41 -3.32
N PRO A 86 4.82 14.75 -3.19
CA PRO A 86 4.44 15.41 -1.94
C PRO A 86 3.08 14.95 -1.41
N LEU A 87 2.97 14.80 -0.09
CA LEU A 87 1.72 14.43 0.58
C LEU A 87 0.58 15.41 0.25
N GLU A 88 0.87 16.70 0.15
CA GLU A 88 -0.13 17.74 -0.15
C GLU A 88 -0.64 17.71 -1.60
N ALA A 89 0.14 17.14 -2.52
CA ALA A 89 -0.26 16.93 -3.92
C ALA A 89 -1.15 15.69 -4.10
N SER A 90 -1.25 14.87 -3.04
CA SER A 90 -2.02 13.64 -3.01
C SER A 90 -3.35 13.99 -2.35
N GLY A 91 -4.44 14.04 -3.12
CA GLY A 91 -5.73 14.53 -2.64
C GLY A 91 -6.10 14.07 -1.23
N SER A 92 -6.79 14.96 -0.49
CA SER A 92 -7.07 14.87 0.96
C SER A 92 -7.61 13.54 1.45
N CYS A 93 -8.24 12.78 0.57
CA CYS A 93 -8.81 11.49 0.83
C CYS A 93 -9.15 10.90 -0.51
N VAL A 94 -9.04 9.60 -0.61
CA VAL A 94 -9.69 8.80 -1.63
C VAL A 94 -11.17 9.27 -1.74
N PRO A 95 -11.67 9.76 -2.88
CA PRO A 95 -13.09 10.10 -3.06
C PRO A 95 -13.90 8.82 -3.22
N CYS A 96 -13.80 7.92 -2.23
CA CYS A 96 -14.61 6.73 -2.16
C CYS A 96 -15.59 6.85 -1.01
N GLU A 97 -16.85 6.56 -1.33
CA GLU A 97 -17.89 6.48 -0.35
C GLU A 97 -17.50 5.48 0.74
N SER A 98 -18.13 5.66 1.90
CA SER A 98 -17.93 4.94 3.17
C SER A 98 -17.91 3.40 3.13
N SER A 99 -18.07 2.75 1.98
CA SER A 99 -18.05 1.29 1.81
C SER A 99 -16.72 0.80 1.24
N CYS A 100 -15.65 0.92 2.01
CA CYS A 100 -14.40 0.21 1.76
C CYS A 100 -14.34 -1.07 2.60
N LYS A 101 -13.91 -2.18 1.99
CA LYS A 101 -13.74 -3.47 2.66
C LYS A 101 -12.35 -4.04 2.36
N VAL A 102 -11.76 -4.69 3.36
CA VAL A 102 -10.53 -5.46 3.19
C VAL A 102 -10.88 -6.94 3.28
N ASN A 103 -10.50 -7.71 2.27
CA ASN A 103 -10.49 -9.16 2.35
C ASN A 103 -9.32 -9.59 3.24
N SER A 104 -9.61 -10.18 4.40
CA SER A 104 -8.60 -10.54 5.40
C SER A 104 -7.63 -11.64 4.97
N ASP A 105 -8.00 -12.40 3.94
CA ASP A 105 -7.25 -13.56 3.46
C ASP A 105 -6.35 -13.18 2.30
N SER A 106 -6.87 -12.43 1.32
CA SER A 106 -6.10 -11.97 0.16
C SER A 106 -5.38 -10.63 0.40
N GLY A 107 -5.84 -9.83 1.36
CA GLY A 107 -5.35 -8.47 1.59
C GLY A 107 -5.85 -7.47 0.56
N GLU A 108 -6.87 -7.81 -0.23
CA GLU A 108 -7.46 -6.90 -1.20
C GLU A 108 -8.34 -5.84 -0.51
N LEU A 109 -8.03 -4.57 -0.73
CA LEU A 109 -8.88 -3.44 -0.41
C LEU A 109 -9.78 -3.14 -1.61
N ALA A 110 -11.10 -3.17 -1.40
CA ALA A 110 -12.09 -2.80 -2.40
C ALA A 110 -12.96 -1.65 -1.88
N CYS A 111 -13.12 -0.60 -2.68
CA CYS A 111 -13.89 0.60 -2.35
C CYS A 111 -14.82 0.99 -3.50
N SER A 112 -15.92 1.67 -3.18
CA SER A 112 -16.81 2.30 -4.18
C SER A 112 -16.58 3.80 -4.22
N CYS A 113 -16.17 4.30 -5.38
CA CYS A 113 -15.57 5.60 -5.60
C CYS A 113 -16.45 6.51 -6.41
N PHE A 114 -16.69 7.73 -5.92
CA PHE A 114 -17.55 8.71 -6.55
C PHE A 114 -16.94 10.10 -6.42
N ASP A 115 -16.73 10.76 -7.55
CA ASP A 115 -16.25 12.14 -7.59
C ASP A 115 -17.44 13.10 -7.66
N GLN A 116 -17.70 13.80 -6.56
CA GLN A 116 -18.78 14.80 -6.48
C GLN A 116 -18.59 15.97 -7.46
N ALA A 117 -17.35 16.28 -7.84
CA ALA A 117 -17.07 17.33 -8.83
C ALA A 117 -17.31 16.85 -10.27
N ARG A 118 -17.36 15.54 -10.49
CA ARG A 118 -17.55 14.88 -11.79
C ARG A 118 -18.59 13.75 -11.69
N PRO A 119 -19.85 14.08 -11.33
CA PRO A 119 -20.90 13.09 -11.09
C PRO A 119 -21.21 12.22 -12.33
N GLU A 120 -20.93 12.71 -13.53
CA GLU A 120 -21.08 12.00 -14.79
C GLU A 120 -20.20 10.76 -14.91
N MET A 121 -19.11 10.68 -14.13
CA MET A 121 -18.26 9.48 -14.10
C MET A 121 -18.95 8.29 -13.44
N GLY A 122 -19.98 8.55 -12.63
CA GLY A 122 -20.71 7.56 -11.83
C GLY A 122 -19.83 6.94 -10.74
N THR A 123 -20.43 6.01 -9.98
CA THR A 123 -19.69 5.23 -8.99
C THR A 123 -18.83 4.18 -9.68
N ARG A 124 -17.55 4.10 -9.30
CA ARG A 124 -16.57 3.13 -9.81
C ARG A 124 -16.07 2.25 -8.69
N GLN A 125 -15.79 0.98 -8.96
CA GLN A 125 -15.08 0.15 -8.00
C GLN A 125 -13.58 0.31 -8.18
N ALA A 126 -12.88 0.55 -7.08
CA ALA A 126 -11.43 0.58 -7.02
C ALA A 126 -10.95 -0.55 -6.11
N THR A 127 -9.99 -1.33 -6.60
CA THR A 127 -9.42 -2.48 -5.89
C THR A 127 -7.90 -2.38 -5.87
N ILE A 128 -7.27 -2.71 -4.74
CA ILE A 128 -5.81 -2.80 -4.66
C ILE A 128 -5.37 -3.81 -3.60
N GLY A 129 -4.30 -4.57 -3.88
CA GLY A 129 -3.76 -5.56 -2.94
C GLY A 129 -2.81 -4.91 -1.93
N LEU A 130 -3.14 -4.97 -0.64
CA LEU A 130 -2.36 -4.34 0.44
C LEU A 130 -1.05 -5.08 0.76
N ASN A 131 -0.98 -6.40 0.55
CA ASN A 131 0.25 -7.17 0.76
C ASN A 131 1.39 -6.64 -0.15
N GLY A 132 2.63 -6.66 0.33
CA GLY A 132 3.79 -6.08 -0.37
C GLY A 132 3.91 -4.55 -0.32
N HIS A 133 2.87 -3.80 0.03
CA HIS A 133 2.92 -2.33 0.16
C HIS A 133 2.44 -1.80 1.51
N VAL A 134 1.62 -2.56 2.23
CA VAL A 134 1.26 -2.32 3.63
C VAL A 134 1.81 -3.47 4.45
N PHE A 135 2.55 -3.12 5.49
CA PHE A 135 3.21 -4.08 6.35
C PHE A 135 2.89 -3.81 7.81
N SER A 136 3.14 -4.82 8.65
CA SER A 136 3.17 -4.66 10.10
C SER A 136 4.59 -4.87 10.61
N LYS A 137 5.05 -3.99 11.49
CA LYS A 137 6.28 -4.15 12.26
C LYS A 137 5.99 -3.85 13.72
N ASP A 138 6.34 -4.78 14.61
CA ASP A 138 6.12 -4.66 16.06
C ASP A 138 4.67 -4.31 16.46
N GLY A 139 3.71 -4.76 15.65
CA GLY A 139 2.27 -4.52 15.82
C GLY A 139 1.80 -3.16 15.32
N VAL A 140 2.63 -2.42 14.57
CA VAL A 140 2.32 -1.11 14.00
C VAL A 140 2.26 -1.21 12.48
N LEU A 141 1.20 -0.67 11.89
CA LEU A 141 1.06 -0.59 10.43
C LEU A 141 1.99 0.47 9.84
N GLY A 142 2.58 0.14 8.69
CA GLY A 142 3.32 1.06 7.85
C GLY A 142 3.04 0.79 6.38
N CYS A 143 3.58 1.65 5.50
CA CYS A 143 3.54 1.39 4.08
C CYS A 143 4.86 1.68 3.37
N LEU A 144 5.00 1.01 2.22
CA LEU A 144 6.10 1.12 1.30
C LEU A 144 5.64 1.86 0.06
N ASP A 145 6.52 2.67 -0.51
CA ASP A 145 6.32 3.24 -1.83
C ASP A 145 6.45 2.17 -2.93
N VAL A 146 6.26 2.56 -4.19
CA VAL A 146 6.45 1.67 -5.35
C VAL A 146 7.83 1.02 -5.45
N THR A 147 8.85 1.59 -4.79
CA THR A 147 10.22 1.06 -4.78
C THR A 147 10.47 0.07 -3.63
N GLY A 148 9.48 -0.13 -2.75
CA GLY A 148 9.63 -0.93 -1.52
C GLY A 148 10.26 -0.14 -0.38
N SER A 149 10.43 1.18 -0.51
CA SER A 149 11.01 2.03 0.52
C SER A 149 9.93 2.46 1.51
N PRO A 150 10.16 2.35 2.84
CA PRO A 150 9.17 2.81 3.81
C PRO A 150 8.94 4.31 3.70
N TYR A 151 7.67 4.69 3.78
CA TYR A 151 7.29 6.05 4.11
C TYR A 151 7.72 6.33 5.54
N SER A 152 8.53 7.36 5.75
CA SER A 152 8.94 7.77 7.09
C SER A 152 7.69 8.04 7.93
N ALA A 153 7.63 7.51 9.16
CA ALA A 153 6.66 7.99 10.14
C ALA A 153 6.87 9.51 10.35
N PRO A 154 5.80 10.30 10.55
CA PRO A 154 5.95 11.67 11.01
C PRO A 154 6.69 11.72 12.35
#